data_AF-A0A974ZPN5-F1
#
_entry.id   AF-A0A974ZPN5-F1
#
_cell.length_a   1.000
_cell.length_b   1.000
_cell.length_c   1.000
_cell.angle_alpha   90.00
_cell.angle_beta   90.00
_cell.angle_gamma   90.00
#
_symmetry.space_group_name_H-M   'P 1'
#
loop_
_entity.id
_entity.type
_entity.pdbx_description
1 polymer ?
#
loop_
_entity_poly.entity_id
_entity_poly.type
_entity_poly.pdbx_seq_one_letter_code
_entity_poly.pdbx_strand_id
1 'polypeptide(L)'
;MSTNPEILRGLRHVVVYAWPGGAFPPAADSPADITLLRAANTAMKRKAEGVTDAFLFLLWVTGDGSKEAEAIKAYGFPEATVEALGASCDDIEGGPDPRELEEHTSARIAKWLAREHPGALAYFGDEYNAMDFWWTGVEYDENLFDWPFEPEELALQLPDTHYCTAHTWLAIVGHAMKVGAMQETNPHNLGQQRAAAIAATLCEWLHGFEGASGNSCNTFDPNSTARALGISEFFLGFEAARISDADLEDFCDTHEEDVDGLNGRALALITSELRGELRAGLSEYFGGDSALFWALHSAIWPHFDHPMIDAVDALLNVQAFNDMAELEAPWMFVSFGWCDSADL
;
A
#
# COMPACT_ATOMS: atom_id res chain seq x y z
N MET A 1 -19.50 -4.71 -2.08
CA MET A 1 -19.57 -4.75 -0.60
C MET A 1 -19.51 -3.29 -0.14
N SER A 2 -20.05 -2.93 1.03
CA SER A 2 -19.89 -1.56 1.55
C SER A 2 -18.52 -1.51 2.20
N THR A 3 -17.61 -0.65 1.75
CA THR A 3 -16.40 -0.36 2.54
C THR A 3 -16.84 0.13 3.92
N ASN A 4 -16.30 -0.49 4.96
CA ASN A 4 -16.57 -0.07 6.33
C ASN A 4 -15.79 1.23 6.54
N PRO A 5 -16.43 2.39 6.78
CA PRO A 5 -15.74 3.69 6.88
C PRO A 5 -14.68 3.74 8.00
N GLU A 6 -14.68 2.76 8.92
CA GLU A 6 -13.64 2.59 9.92
C GLU A 6 -12.28 2.18 9.33
N ILE A 7 -12.25 1.46 8.20
CA ILE A 7 -11.04 0.86 7.61
C ILE A 7 -10.09 1.93 7.01
N LEU A 8 -10.61 3.12 6.69
CA LEU A 8 -9.85 4.18 6.00
C LEU A 8 -9.61 5.42 6.86
N ARG A 9 -9.93 5.42 8.16
CA ARG A 9 -9.47 6.52 9.02
C ARG A 9 -7.94 6.53 9.03
N GLY A 10 -7.30 7.68 9.18
CA GLY A 10 -5.84 7.74 9.14
C GLY A 10 -5.22 7.65 7.74
N LEU A 11 -6.04 7.39 6.71
CA LEU A 11 -5.61 7.22 5.33
C LEU A 11 -6.41 8.12 4.40
N ARG A 12 -5.70 8.90 3.60
CA ARG A 12 -6.27 9.64 2.47
C ARG A 12 -6.15 8.84 1.19
N HIS A 13 -7.06 9.05 0.25
CA HIS A 13 -6.91 8.53 -1.10
C HIS A 13 -5.98 9.42 -1.92
N VAL A 14 -5.19 8.78 -2.76
CA VAL A 14 -4.36 9.41 -3.79
C VAL A 14 -4.87 8.89 -5.13
N VAL A 15 -5.40 9.78 -5.95
CA VAL A 15 -6.23 9.39 -7.10
C VAL A 15 -5.76 10.08 -8.37
N VAL A 16 -5.56 9.30 -9.42
CA VAL A 16 -5.17 9.81 -10.74
C VAL A 16 -6.28 9.58 -11.74
N TYR A 17 -6.73 10.65 -12.36
CA TYR A 17 -7.64 10.63 -13.49
C TYR A 17 -6.96 11.10 -14.77
N ALA A 18 -7.07 10.31 -15.84
CA ALA A 18 -6.62 10.71 -17.16
C ALA A 18 -7.83 10.92 -18.07
N TRP A 19 -7.91 12.09 -18.71
CA TRP A 19 -8.91 12.42 -19.71
C TRP A 19 -8.27 12.30 -21.10
N PRO A 20 -8.56 11.22 -21.84
CA PRO A 20 -7.83 10.87 -23.07
C PRO A 20 -8.18 11.78 -24.27
N GLY A 21 -9.08 12.76 -24.14
CA GLY A 21 -9.36 13.73 -25.20
C GLY A 21 -10.83 14.13 -25.30
N GLY A 22 -11.11 15.08 -26.19
CA GLY A 22 -12.43 15.72 -26.33
C GLY A 22 -12.58 16.97 -25.46
N ALA A 23 -13.73 17.63 -25.57
CA ALA A 23 -13.98 18.87 -24.85
C ALA A 23 -14.04 18.65 -23.33
N PHE A 24 -13.21 19.38 -22.60
CA PHE A 24 -13.25 19.47 -21.14
C PHE A 24 -13.64 20.91 -20.71
N PRO A 25 -14.52 21.09 -19.71
CA PRO A 25 -15.25 20.05 -18.97
C PRO A 25 -16.23 19.27 -19.86
N PRO A 26 -16.63 18.06 -19.46
CA PRO A 26 -17.64 17.30 -20.17
C PRO A 26 -18.95 18.07 -20.29
N ALA A 27 -19.79 17.72 -21.27
CA ALA A 27 -21.09 18.36 -21.44
C ALA A 27 -21.95 18.21 -20.17
N ALA A 28 -22.64 19.28 -19.78
CA ALA A 28 -23.50 19.27 -18.61
C ALA A 28 -24.52 18.12 -18.67
N ASP A 29 -24.73 17.45 -17.54
CA ASP A 29 -25.61 16.29 -17.38
C ASP A 29 -25.20 15.04 -18.19
N SER A 30 -24.01 15.05 -18.82
CA SER A 30 -23.44 13.84 -19.43
C SER A 30 -23.05 12.82 -18.37
N PRO A 31 -22.94 11.52 -18.72
CA PRO A 31 -22.45 10.50 -17.79
C PRO A 31 -21.11 10.87 -17.15
N ALA A 32 -20.16 11.41 -17.93
CA ALA A 32 -18.85 11.84 -17.43
C ALA A 32 -18.95 13.03 -16.46
N ASP A 33 -19.79 14.03 -16.76
CA ASP A 33 -20.05 15.16 -15.85
C ASP A 33 -20.67 14.69 -14.53
N ILE A 34 -21.69 13.82 -14.59
CA ILE A 34 -22.33 13.24 -13.41
C ILE A 34 -21.34 12.43 -12.57
N THR A 35 -20.46 11.67 -13.22
CA THR A 35 -19.40 10.90 -12.54
C THR A 35 -18.41 11.81 -11.81
N LEU A 36 -17.92 12.88 -12.47
CA LEU A 36 -17.04 13.87 -11.84
C LEU A 36 -17.73 14.56 -10.65
N LEU A 37 -18.99 14.95 -10.79
CA LEU A 37 -19.78 15.55 -9.70
C LEU A 37 -19.95 14.59 -8.51
N ARG A 38 -20.15 13.29 -8.77
CA ARG A 38 -20.24 12.28 -7.72
C ARG A 38 -18.91 12.11 -6.99
N ALA A 39 -17.80 12.00 -7.73
CA ALA A 39 -16.48 11.89 -7.14
C ALA A 39 -16.11 13.13 -6.31
N ALA A 40 -16.36 14.34 -6.84
CA ALA A 40 -16.14 15.58 -6.10
C ALA A 40 -16.99 15.66 -4.82
N ASN A 41 -18.26 15.22 -4.88
CA ASN A 41 -19.12 15.17 -3.71
C ASN A 41 -18.63 14.15 -2.67
N THR A 42 -18.11 12.98 -3.09
CA THR A 42 -17.47 12.03 -2.17
C THR A 42 -16.26 12.66 -1.49
N ALA A 43 -15.36 13.29 -2.26
CA ALA A 43 -14.17 13.93 -1.73
C ALA A 43 -14.51 15.05 -0.73
N MET A 44 -15.55 15.85 -1.03
CA MET A 44 -16.02 16.91 -0.14
C MET A 44 -16.66 16.37 1.15
N LYS A 45 -17.33 15.21 1.11
CA LYS A 45 -17.84 14.54 2.32
C LYS A 45 -16.69 14.07 3.20
N ARG A 46 -15.70 13.38 2.62
CA ARG A 46 -14.51 12.92 3.35
C ARG A 46 -13.74 14.08 3.97
N LYS A 47 -13.61 15.19 3.25
CA LYS A 47 -13.04 16.43 3.79
C LYS A 47 -13.83 17.00 4.96
N ALA A 48 -15.16 16.97 4.90
CA ALA A 48 -15.99 17.38 6.02
C ALA A 48 -15.87 16.44 7.24
N GLU A 49 -15.47 15.18 7.01
CA GLU A 49 -15.17 14.18 8.04
C GLU A 49 -13.73 14.25 8.56
N GLY A 50 -12.89 15.14 8.00
CA GLY A 50 -11.53 15.42 8.46
C GLY A 50 -10.41 14.90 7.55
N VAL A 51 -10.73 14.11 6.52
CA VAL A 51 -9.73 13.49 5.63
C VAL A 51 -9.69 14.21 4.29
N THR A 52 -8.50 14.67 3.88
CA THR A 52 -8.34 15.40 2.60
C THR A 52 -7.66 14.50 1.56
N ASP A 53 -8.44 13.99 0.62
CA ASP A 53 -7.93 13.19 -0.50
C ASP A 53 -7.23 14.08 -1.55
N ALA A 54 -6.25 13.50 -2.26
CA ALA A 54 -5.44 14.18 -3.26
C ALA A 54 -5.74 13.65 -4.68
N PHE A 55 -5.78 14.57 -5.65
CA PHE A 55 -6.18 14.24 -7.02
C PHE A 55 -5.20 14.78 -8.05
N LEU A 56 -4.81 13.95 -9.00
CA LEU A 56 -4.11 14.34 -10.21
C LEU A 56 -5.04 14.20 -11.41
N PHE A 57 -5.25 15.29 -12.14
CA PHE A 57 -5.96 15.31 -13.41
C PHE A 57 -4.98 15.49 -14.56
N LEU A 58 -4.87 14.46 -15.39
CA LEU A 58 -4.06 14.47 -16.61
C LEU A 58 -4.97 14.70 -17.80
N LEU A 59 -4.83 15.84 -18.46
CA LEU A 59 -5.76 16.27 -19.49
C LEU A 59 -5.09 16.40 -20.85
N TRP A 60 -5.63 15.69 -21.84
CA TRP A 60 -5.19 15.82 -23.23
C TRP A 60 -5.84 17.04 -23.90
N VAL A 61 -5.22 18.21 -23.74
CA VAL A 61 -5.76 19.52 -24.17
C VAL A 61 -4.74 20.35 -24.93
N THR A 62 -5.23 21.30 -25.75
CA THR A 62 -4.37 22.30 -26.39
C THR A 62 -4.05 23.45 -25.43
N GLY A 63 -2.79 23.89 -25.41
CA GLY A 63 -2.34 24.98 -24.55
C GLY A 63 -1.85 24.51 -23.18
N ASP A 64 -2.00 25.38 -22.17
CA ASP A 64 -1.43 25.18 -20.83
C ASP A 64 -2.39 24.52 -19.82
N GLY A 65 -3.62 24.20 -20.23
CA GLY A 65 -4.63 23.59 -19.37
C GLY A 65 -5.28 24.54 -18.35
N SER A 66 -5.06 25.86 -18.46
CA SER A 66 -5.55 26.84 -17.47
C SER A 66 -7.08 26.90 -17.36
N LYS A 67 -7.81 26.73 -18.46
CA LYS A 67 -9.28 26.73 -18.45
C LYS A 67 -9.82 25.48 -17.76
N GLU A 68 -9.18 24.36 -18.02
CA GLU A 68 -9.56 23.07 -17.47
C GLU A 68 -9.24 22.97 -15.98
N ALA A 69 -8.15 23.60 -15.54
CA ALA A 69 -7.84 23.77 -14.12
C ALA A 69 -8.92 24.58 -13.39
N GLU A 70 -9.40 25.69 -13.97
CA GLU A 70 -10.52 26.46 -13.41
C GLU A 70 -11.83 25.66 -13.43
N ALA A 71 -12.05 24.80 -14.44
CA ALA A 71 -13.21 23.91 -14.48
C ALA A 71 -13.16 22.84 -13.38
N ILE A 72 -12.02 22.18 -13.16
CA ILE A 72 -11.82 21.20 -12.07
C ILE A 72 -12.04 21.85 -10.70
N LYS A 73 -11.55 23.07 -10.53
CA LYS A 73 -11.79 23.87 -9.32
C LYS A 73 -13.27 24.15 -9.10
N ALA A 74 -14.05 24.34 -10.17
CA ALA A 74 -15.49 24.53 -10.09
C ALA A 74 -16.27 23.27 -9.67
N TYR A 75 -15.76 22.07 -9.96
CA TYR A 75 -16.30 20.81 -9.42
C TYR A 75 -16.11 20.68 -7.91
N GLY A 76 -15.07 21.32 -7.36
CA GLY A 76 -14.82 21.37 -5.91
C GLY A 76 -13.96 20.24 -5.36
N PHE A 77 -13.14 19.58 -6.19
CA PHE A 77 -12.17 18.61 -5.70
C PHE A 77 -11.17 19.27 -4.72
N PRO A 78 -10.93 18.67 -3.54
CA PRO A 78 -9.85 19.08 -2.67
C PRO A 78 -8.49 18.70 -3.27
N GLU A 79 -7.43 19.45 -2.94
CA GLU A 79 -6.03 19.14 -3.33
C GLU A 79 -5.86 18.61 -4.77
N ALA A 80 -6.52 19.27 -5.73
CA ALA A 80 -6.47 18.88 -7.13
C ALA A 80 -5.28 19.55 -7.86
N THR A 81 -4.43 18.71 -8.43
CA THR A 81 -3.36 19.09 -9.35
C THR A 81 -3.80 18.77 -10.78
N VAL A 82 -3.56 19.70 -11.71
CA VAL A 82 -3.93 19.54 -13.12
C VAL A 82 -2.68 19.66 -13.98
N GLU A 83 -2.41 18.64 -14.80
CA GLU A 83 -1.34 18.67 -15.78
C GLU A 83 -1.91 18.47 -17.20
N ALA A 84 -1.59 19.42 -18.08
CA ALA A 84 -1.87 19.29 -19.51
C ALA A 84 -0.81 18.42 -20.17
N LEU A 85 -1.24 17.40 -20.91
CA LEU A 85 -0.36 16.48 -21.64
C LEU A 85 0.09 17.06 -23.01
N GLY A 86 -0.54 18.12 -23.49
CA GLY A 86 -0.15 18.87 -24.68
C GLY A 86 -0.58 18.19 -25.98
N ALA A 87 -1.85 18.36 -26.33
CA ALA A 87 -2.42 17.89 -27.59
C ALA A 87 -2.05 18.83 -28.76
N SER A 88 -1.77 18.27 -29.95
CA SER A 88 -1.87 19.04 -31.19
C SER A 88 -3.35 19.27 -31.55
N CYS A 89 -3.64 20.24 -32.42
CA CYS A 89 -5.02 20.50 -32.84
C CYS A 89 -5.66 19.29 -33.54
N ASP A 90 -4.86 18.46 -34.21
CA ASP A 90 -5.32 17.28 -34.93
C ASP A 90 -5.68 16.12 -33.96
N ASP A 91 -5.03 16.07 -32.79
CA ASP A 91 -5.26 15.03 -31.77
C ASP A 91 -6.57 15.21 -30.98
N ILE A 92 -7.17 16.40 -31.00
CA ILE A 92 -8.42 16.66 -30.26
C ILE A 92 -9.63 16.01 -30.94
N GLU A 93 -9.65 15.97 -32.28
CA GLU A 93 -10.76 15.38 -33.04
C GLU A 93 -10.60 13.86 -33.25
N GLY A 94 -9.34 13.37 -33.30
CA GLY A 94 -9.02 11.96 -33.51
C GLY A 94 -8.70 11.16 -32.23
N GLY A 95 -8.44 11.84 -31.11
CA GLY A 95 -7.81 11.25 -29.93
C GLY A 95 -6.28 11.12 -30.11
N PRO A 96 -5.52 11.02 -29.01
CA PRO A 96 -4.08 10.75 -29.04
C PRO A 96 -3.78 9.38 -29.64
N ASP A 97 -2.58 9.21 -30.20
CA ASP A 97 -1.99 7.89 -30.36
C ASP A 97 -1.95 7.21 -28.98
N PRO A 98 -2.54 6.01 -28.80
CA PRO A 98 -2.53 5.31 -27.53
C PRO A 98 -1.14 5.23 -26.91
N ARG A 99 -0.09 4.97 -27.71
CA ARG A 99 1.28 4.87 -27.19
C ARG A 99 1.80 6.19 -26.61
N GLU A 100 1.52 7.30 -27.27
CA GLU A 100 1.91 8.62 -26.77
C GLU A 100 1.15 8.97 -25.48
N LEU A 101 -0.13 8.62 -25.41
CA LEU A 101 -0.94 8.79 -24.19
C LEU A 101 -0.35 7.99 -23.03
N GLU A 102 -0.02 6.72 -23.26
CA GLU A 102 0.55 5.81 -22.25
C GLU A 102 1.91 6.33 -21.73
N GLU A 103 2.84 6.67 -22.63
CA GLU A 103 4.17 7.18 -22.28
C GLU A 103 4.10 8.50 -21.52
N HIS A 104 3.29 9.46 -22.00
CA HIS A 104 3.14 10.75 -21.35
C HIS A 104 2.44 10.64 -19.99
N THR A 105 1.40 9.82 -19.89
CA THR A 105 0.65 9.60 -18.65
C THR A 105 1.54 8.95 -17.60
N SER A 106 2.21 7.85 -17.94
CA SER A 106 3.07 7.10 -17.03
C SER A 106 4.15 7.98 -16.39
N ALA A 107 4.86 8.78 -17.20
CA ALA A 107 5.91 9.66 -16.71
C ALA A 107 5.39 10.79 -15.79
N ARG A 108 4.17 11.30 -16.03
CA ARG A 108 3.55 12.31 -15.14
C ARG A 108 3.14 11.70 -13.81
N ILE A 109 2.50 10.53 -13.84
CA ILE A 109 2.06 9.83 -12.63
C ILE A 109 3.26 9.50 -11.75
N ALA A 110 4.28 8.85 -12.30
CA ALA A 110 5.49 8.50 -11.55
C ALA A 110 6.16 9.73 -10.91
N LYS A 111 6.27 10.82 -11.67
CA LYS A 111 6.87 12.06 -11.16
C LYS A 111 6.03 12.70 -10.06
N TRP A 112 4.71 12.72 -10.22
CA TRP A 112 3.80 13.31 -9.23
C TRP A 112 3.80 12.50 -7.93
N LEU A 113 3.64 11.17 -8.02
CA LEU A 113 3.70 10.27 -6.87
C LEU A 113 5.05 10.40 -6.13
N ALA A 114 6.18 10.32 -6.84
CA ALA A 114 7.49 10.42 -6.21
C ALA A 114 7.75 11.78 -5.52
N ARG A 115 7.12 12.87 -6.01
CA ARG A 115 7.32 14.22 -5.48
C ARG A 115 6.38 14.55 -4.33
N GLU A 116 5.10 14.20 -4.47
CA GLU A 116 4.02 14.68 -3.60
C GLU A 116 3.45 13.57 -2.71
N HIS A 117 3.55 12.31 -3.14
CA HIS A 117 2.94 11.17 -2.48
C HIS A 117 3.88 9.94 -2.39
N PRO A 118 5.13 10.10 -1.90
CA PRO A 118 6.10 9.01 -1.84
C PRO A 118 5.67 7.88 -0.89
N GLY A 119 4.71 8.13 0.00
CA GLY A 119 4.15 7.14 0.91
C GLY A 119 2.94 6.40 0.37
N ALA A 120 2.48 6.67 -0.85
CA ALA A 120 1.27 6.07 -1.38
C ALA A 120 1.47 4.61 -1.80
N LEU A 121 0.48 3.77 -1.46
CA LEU A 121 0.41 2.37 -1.87
C LEU A 121 -0.83 2.16 -2.74
N ALA A 122 -0.70 1.33 -3.78
CA ALA A 122 -1.81 1.05 -4.68
C ALA A 122 -2.96 0.36 -3.93
N TYR A 123 -4.19 0.79 -4.19
CA TYR A 123 -5.37 0.33 -3.46
C TYR A 123 -6.62 0.45 -4.32
N PHE A 124 -7.40 -0.63 -4.42
CA PHE A 124 -8.70 -0.65 -5.08
C PHE A 124 -9.77 -0.18 -4.09
N GLY A 125 -9.96 1.14 -3.98
CA GLY A 125 -11.00 1.72 -3.13
C GLY A 125 -12.37 1.72 -3.81
N ASP A 126 -13.42 1.35 -3.08
CA ASP A 126 -14.80 1.45 -3.56
C ASP A 126 -15.32 2.90 -3.54
N GLU A 127 -14.67 3.79 -2.78
CA GLU A 127 -15.12 5.16 -2.52
C GLU A 127 -15.32 5.97 -3.80
N TYR A 128 -14.49 5.69 -4.81
CA TYR A 128 -14.48 6.40 -6.08
C TYR A 128 -14.86 5.51 -7.27
N ASN A 129 -15.48 4.35 -7.06
CA ASN A 129 -15.84 3.37 -8.10
C ASN A 129 -16.74 3.89 -9.25
N ALA A 130 -17.30 5.09 -9.14
CA ALA A 130 -18.14 5.69 -10.18
C ALA A 130 -17.33 6.21 -11.39
N MET A 131 -16.00 6.28 -11.26
CA MET A 131 -15.10 6.92 -12.21
C MET A 131 -13.97 5.96 -12.59
N ASP A 132 -13.65 5.94 -13.88
CA ASP A 132 -12.58 5.11 -14.44
C ASP A 132 -11.25 5.82 -14.18
N PHE A 133 -10.66 5.59 -13.00
CA PHE A 133 -9.36 6.15 -12.66
C PHE A 133 -8.23 5.40 -13.34
N TRP A 134 -7.19 6.14 -13.68
CA TRP A 134 -5.96 5.57 -14.20
C TRP A 134 -5.18 4.87 -13.10
N TRP A 135 -5.15 5.45 -11.90
CA TRP A 135 -4.48 4.85 -10.75
C TRP A 135 -5.14 5.31 -9.45
N THR A 136 -5.23 4.41 -8.47
CA THR A 136 -5.74 4.71 -7.14
C THR A 136 -4.85 4.11 -6.07
N GLY A 137 -4.66 4.86 -5.00
CA GLY A 137 -3.91 4.42 -3.83
C GLY A 137 -4.40 5.05 -2.54
N VAL A 138 -3.77 4.64 -1.45
CA VAL A 138 -3.93 5.22 -0.13
C VAL A 138 -2.59 5.68 0.41
N GLU A 139 -2.62 6.74 1.19
CA GLU A 139 -1.44 7.29 1.86
C GLU A 139 -1.83 7.68 3.28
N TYR A 140 -0.89 7.53 4.21
CA TYR A 140 -1.02 8.04 5.57
C TYR A 140 -1.35 9.53 5.60
N ASP A 141 -2.35 9.91 6.41
CA ASP A 141 -2.80 11.29 6.61
C ASP A 141 -2.69 11.70 8.09
N GLU A 142 -3.13 10.84 9.01
CA GLU A 142 -3.12 11.11 10.45
C GLU A 142 -2.78 9.87 11.28
N ASN A 143 -2.13 10.07 12.43
CA ASN A 143 -1.81 8.98 13.34
C ASN A 143 -3.03 8.58 14.15
N LEU A 144 -3.44 7.32 14.03
CA LEU A 144 -4.55 6.75 14.78
C LEU A 144 -4.14 5.80 15.89
N PHE A 145 -2.95 5.22 15.79
CA PHE A 145 -2.54 4.09 16.62
C PHE A 145 -1.37 4.50 17.51
N ASP A 146 -1.40 4.04 18.76
CA ASP A 146 -0.37 4.36 19.75
C ASP A 146 0.81 3.39 19.60
N TRP A 147 1.59 3.55 18.53
CA TRP A 147 2.80 2.75 18.30
C TRP A 147 3.86 3.09 19.36
N PRO A 148 4.55 2.10 19.96
CA PRO A 148 5.55 2.36 21.01
C PRO A 148 6.92 2.77 20.47
N PHE A 149 7.01 3.12 19.20
CA PHE A 149 8.21 3.48 18.46
C PHE A 149 7.85 4.57 17.44
N GLU A 150 8.84 5.30 16.96
CA GLU A 150 8.64 6.30 15.90
C GLU A 150 8.57 5.59 14.53
N PRO A 151 7.68 5.97 13.61
CA PRO A 151 7.57 5.34 12.30
C PRO A 151 8.88 5.32 11.50
N GLU A 152 9.79 6.28 11.70
CA GLU A 152 11.12 6.30 11.11
C GLU A 152 12.01 5.14 11.59
N GLU A 153 11.80 4.65 12.81
CA GLU A 153 12.50 3.47 13.33
C GLU A 153 12.07 2.21 12.58
N LEU A 154 10.77 2.08 12.27
CA LEU A 154 10.26 1.02 11.40
C LEU A 154 10.81 1.16 9.97
N ALA A 155 10.80 2.37 9.41
CA ALA A 155 11.25 2.62 8.04
C ALA A 155 12.67 2.08 7.81
N LEU A 156 13.56 2.23 8.79
CA LEU A 156 14.93 1.70 8.74
C LEU A 156 15.03 0.16 8.81
N GLN A 157 13.96 -0.53 9.23
CA GLN A 157 13.89 -1.99 9.24
C GLN A 157 13.14 -2.57 8.03
N LEU A 158 12.50 -1.72 7.22
CA LEU A 158 11.83 -2.15 5.99
C LEU A 158 12.83 -2.31 4.84
N PRO A 159 12.49 -3.08 3.81
CA PRO A 159 13.19 -3.05 2.54
C PRO A 159 13.20 -1.63 1.92
N ASP A 160 14.21 -1.33 1.10
CA ASP A 160 14.38 0.00 0.49
C ASP A 160 13.14 0.46 -0.30
N THR A 161 12.43 -0.46 -0.98
CA THR A 161 11.22 -0.12 -1.75
C THR A 161 10.05 0.34 -0.87
N HIS A 162 10.05 -0.05 0.41
CA HIS A 162 9.00 0.25 1.37
C HIS A 162 9.39 1.32 2.40
N TYR A 163 10.61 1.85 2.34
CA TYR A 163 11.10 2.86 3.29
C TYR A 163 10.15 4.08 3.39
N CYS A 164 9.76 4.65 2.24
CA CYS A 164 8.89 5.84 2.20
C CYS A 164 7.44 5.53 2.58
N THR A 165 7.02 4.26 2.55
CA THR A 165 5.63 3.84 2.79
C THR A 165 5.41 3.33 4.23
N ALA A 166 6.41 3.42 5.11
CA ALA A 166 6.36 2.93 6.48
C ALA A 166 5.12 3.41 7.27
N HIS A 167 4.81 4.71 7.19
CA HIS A 167 3.63 5.28 7.85
C HIS A 167 2.31 4.71 7.31
N THR A 168 2.21 4.58 5.99
CA THR A 168 1.03 4.01 5.32
C THR A 168 0.86 2.55 5.69
N TRP A 169 1.95 1.78 5.70
CA TRP A 169 1.94 0.39 6.15
C TRP A 169 1.53 0.23 7.61
N LEU A 170 1.99 1.11 8.51
CA LEU A 170 1.55 1.11 9.91
C LEU A 170 0.05 1.38 10.04
N ALA A 171 -0.49 2.33 9.28
CA ALA A 171 -1.92 2.58 9.28
C ALA A 171 -2.71 1.36 8.76
N ILE A 172 -2.26 0.76 7.64
CA ILE A 172 -2.88 -0.42 7.05
C ILE A 172 -2.86 -1.60 8.03
N VAL A 173 -1.69 -1.94 8.59
CA VAL A 173 -1.58 -3.06 9.52
C VAL A 173 -2.32 -2.79 10.83
N GLY A 174 -2.38 -1.54 11.28
CA GLY A 174 -3.17 -1.11 12.43
C GLY A 174 -4.65 -1.44 12.27
N HIS A 175 -5.21 -1.20 11.08
CA HIS A 175 -6.58 -1.59 10.73
C HIS A 175 -6.73 -3.10 10.54
N ALA A 176 -5.88 -3.70 9.72
CA ALA A 176 -5.92 -5.13 9.39
C ALA A 176 -5.85 -6.03 10.64
N MET A 177 -4.99 -5.66 11.59
CA MET A 177 -4.76 -6.40 12.83
C MET A 177 -5.54 -5.86 14.03
N LYS A 178 -6.41 -4.87 13.81
CA LYS A 178 -7.27 -4.26 14.85
C LYS A 178 -6.46 -3.79 16.07
N VAL A 179 -5.32 -3.15 15.81
CA VAL A 179 -4.35 -2.74 16.84
C VAL A 179 -4.98 -1.83 17.88
N GLY A 180 -5.84 -0.88 17.48
CA GLY A 180 -6.56 -0.02 18.43
C GLY A 180 -7.39 -0.82 19.45
N ALA A 181 -8.20 -1.78 18.97
CA ALA A 181 -8.99 -2.64 19.84
C ALA A 181 -8.11 -3.54 20.74
N MET A 182 -6.97 -4.00 20.22
CA MET A 182 -6.00 -4.77 20.99
C MET A 182 -5.38 -3.94 22.12
N GLN A 183 -5.01 -2.69 21.86
CA GLN A 183 -4.41 -1.78 22.83
C GLN A 183 -5.41 -1.34 23.91
N GLU A 184 -6.69 -1.17 23.56
CA GLU A 184 -7.75 -0.82 24.51
C GLU A 184 -8.11 -1.97 25.47
N THR A 185 -8.01 -3.21 25.00
CA THR A 185 -8.46 -4.40 25.76
C THR A 185 -7.37 -5.04 26.61
N ASN A 186 -6.10 -4.73 26.36
CA ASN A 186 -4.96 -5.26 27.11
C ASN A 186 -4.38 -4.21 28.08
N PRO A 187 -3.66 -4.64 29.14
CA PRO A 187 -2.84 -3.71 29.91
C PRO A 187 -1.91 -2.93 28.96
N HIS A 188 -1.82 -1.61 29.16
CA HIS A 188 -1.17 -0.68 28.22
C HIS A 188 0.18 -1.19 27.67
N ASN A 189 1.11 -1.58 28.56
CA ASN A 189 2.42 -2.10 28.16
C ASN A 189 2.33 -3.38 27.33
N LEU A 190 1.41 -4.30 27.64
CA LEU A 190 1.26 -5.55 26.88
C LEU A 190 0.66 -5.29 25.49
N GLY A 191 -0.34 -4.41 25.41
CA GLY A 191 -0.94 -4.01 24.14
C GLY A 191 0.07 -3.35 23.19
N GLN A 192 0.89 -2.44 23.72
CA GLN A 192 1.97 -1.81 22.96
C GLN A 192 3.02 -2.83 22.48
N GLN A 193 3.45 -3.75 23.34
CA GLN A 193 4.45 -4.76 22.95
C GLN A 193 3.93 -5.74 21.89
N ARG A 194 2.64 -6.10 21.95
CA ARG A 194 1.99 -6.87 20.88
C ARG A 194 1.89 -6.09 19.57
N ALA A 195 1.58 -4.79 19.62
CA ALA A 195 1.61 -3.94 18.44
C ALA A 195 3.02 -3.91 17.82
N ALA A 196 4.07 -3.77 18.64
CA ALA A 196 5.45 -3.82 18.15
C ALA A 196 5.83 -5.18 17.52
N ALA A 197 5.36 -6.30 18.07
CA ALA A 197 5.55 -7.62 17.47
C ALA A 197 4.84 -7.77 16.10
N ILE A 198 3.64 -7.19 15.95
CA ILE A 198 2.92 -7.13 14.67
C ILE A 198 3.70 -6.31 13.65
N ALA A 199 4.22 -5.15 14.05
CA ALA A 199 5.04 -4.30 13.19
C ALA A 199 6.34 -5.01 12.77
N ALA A 200 6.99 -5.75 13.68
CA ALA A 200 8.14 -6.59 13.35
C ALA A 200 7.77 -7.72 12.36
N THR A 201 6.59 -8.32 12.51
CA THR A 201 6.09 -9.36 11.61
C THR A 201 5.85 -8.78 10.21
N LEU A 202 5.33 -7.56 10.13
CA LEU A 202 5.20 -6.83 8.87
C LEU A 202 6.57 -6.58 8.22
N CYS A 203 7.59 -6.17 8.98
CA CYS A 203 8.95 -6.01 8.45
C CYS A 203 9.46 -7.33 7.85
N GLU A 204 9.43 -8.42 8.62
CA GLU A 204 9.85 -9.74 8.14
C GLU A 204 9.08 -10.14 6.88
N TRP A 205 7.77 -9.91 6.88
CA TRP A 205 6.90 -10.29 5.79
C TRP A 205 7.18 -9.51 4.50
N LEU A 206 7.47 -8.21 4.59
CA LEU A 206 7.84 -7.40 3.43
C LEU A 206 9.22 -7.77 2.88
N HIS A 207 10.21 -8.06 3.73
CA HIS A 207 11.50 -8.62 3.29
C HIS A 207 11.32 -9.98 2.61
N GLY A 208 10.45 -10.83 3.17
CA GLY A 208 10.11 -12.13 2.57
C GLY A 208 9.44 -11.99 1.20
N PHE A 209 8.56 -10.99 1.02
CA PHE A 209 7.97 -10.71 -0.29
C PHE A 209 9.01 -10.23 -1.30
N GLU A 210 9.94 -9.35 -0.91
CA GLU A 210 11.04 -8.93 -1.79
C GLU A 210 11.90 -10.13 -2.24
N GLY A 211 12.23 -11.04 -1.31
CA GLY A 211 12.88 -12.32 -1.58
C GLY A 211 12.10 -13.18 -2.57
N ALA A 212 10.83 -13.41 -2.29
CA ALA A 212 9.96 -14.23 -3.13
C ALA A 212 9.76 -13.65 -4.54
N SER A 213 9.72 -12.32 -4.66
CA SER A 213 9.60 -11.61 -5.93
C SER A 213 10.89 -11.58 -6.75
N GLY A 214 12.04 -11.87 -6.13
CA GLY A 214 13.35 -11.75 -6.76
C GLY A 214 13.86 -10.31 -6.90
N ASN A 215 13.27 -9.35 -6.16
CA ASN A 215 13.74 -7.97 -6.14
C ASN A 215 15.05 -7.80 -5.35
N SER A 216 15.10 -8.40 -4.16
CA SER A 216 16.28 -8.45 -3.29
C SER A 216 16.30 -9.75 -2.50
N CYS A 217 17.37 -10.01 -1.75
CA CYS A 217 17.37 -11.06 -0.72
C CYS A 217 16.53 -10.62 0.48
N ASN A 218 16.02 -11.58 1.24
CA ASN A 218 15.45 -11.35 2.57
C ASN A 218 16.58 -10.99 3.55
N THR A 219 16.63 -9.72 3.94
CA THR A 219 17.67 -9.18 4.85
C THR A 219 17.11 -8.82 6.22
N PHE A 220 15.95 -9.38 6.58
CA PHE A 220 15.35 -9.13 7.89
C PHE A 220 16.31 -9.52 9.01
N ASP A 221 16.66 -8.56 9.86
CA ASP A 221 17.44 -8.77 11.08
C ASP A 221 16.51 -8.68 12.32
N PRO A 222 16.19 -9.81 12.95
CA PRO A 222 15.35 -9.83 14.14
C PRO A 222 15.96 -9.05 15.32
N ASN A 223 17.29 -9.04 15.46
CA ASN A 223 17.93 -8.37 16.59
C ASN A 223 17.90 -6.85 16.46
N SER A 224 18.18 -6.32 15.27
CA SER A 224 18.04 -4.88 15.01
C SER A 224 16.58 -4.46 15.14
N THR A 225 15.65 -5.26 14.62
CA THR A 225 14.21 -4.95 14.63
C THR A 225 13.66 -4.92 16.04
N ALA A 226 13.96 -5.93 16.87
CA ALA A 226 13.52 -5.96 18.27
C ALA A 226 13.97 -4.70 19.03
N ARG A 227 15.22 -4.27 18.80
CA ARG A 227 15.78 -3.06 19.42
C ARG A 227 15.13 -1.79 18.89
N ALA A 228 14.99 -1.67 17.57
CA ALA A 228 14.42 -0.49 16.92
C ALA A 228 12.95 -0.26 17.33
N LEU A 229 12.17 -1.34 17.45
CA LEU A 229 10.75 -1.26 17.79
C LEU A 229 10.48 -1.31 19.31
N GLY A 230 11.53 -1.22 20.14
CA GLY A 230 11.40 -1.21 21.59
C GLY A 230 10.75 -2.47 22.18
N ILE A 231 10.93 -3.62 21.54
CA ILE A 231 10.38 -4.89 22.04
C ILE A 231 11.24 -5.36 23.21
N SER A 232 10.61 -5.45 24.38
CA SER A 232 11.27 -5.82 25.63
C SER A 232 11.64 -7.30 25.67
N GLU A 233 12.81 -7.60 26.23
CA GLU A 233 13.30 -8.97 26.42
C GLU A 233 12.34 -9.82 27.25
N PHE A 234 11.65 -9.20 28.22
CA PHE A 234 10.61 -9.87 29.01
C PHE A 234 9.46 -10.35 28.13
N PHE A 235 8.96 -9.49 27.23
CA PHE A 235 7.90 -9.87 26.30
C PHE A 235 8.37 -10.97 25.34
N LEU A 236 9.57 -10.83 24.76
CA LEU A 236 10.17 -11.82 23.86
C LEU A 236 10.25 -13.20 24.53
N GLY A 237 10.82 -13.27 25.73
CA GLY A 237 10.95 -14.53 26.46
C GLY A 237 9.60 -15.13 26.86
N PHE A 238 8.64 -14.29 27.28
CA PHE A 238 7.30 -14.76 27.64
C PHE A 238 6.54 -15.35 26.45
N GLU A 239 6.49 -14.65 25.31
CA GLU A 239 5.78 -15.13 24.13
C GLU A 239 6.50 -16.32 23.48
N ALA A 240 7.84 -16.33 23.42
CA ALA A 240 8.59 -17.46 22.91
C ALA A 240 8.36 -18.74 23.73
N ALA A 241 8.34 -18.64 25.07
CA ALA A 241 8.01 -19.78 25.93
C ALA A 241 6.56 -20.25 25.73
N ARG A 242 5.63 -19.32 25.53
CA ARG A 242 4.21 -19.64 25.25
C ARG A 242 4.04 -20.39 23.92
N ILE A 243 4.80 -20.03 22.89
CA ILE A 243 4.70 -20.62 21.54
C ILE A 243 5.41 -21.98 21.47
N SER A 244 6.65 -22.05 21.98
CA SER A 244 7.48 -23.25 21.84
C SER A 244 7.09 -24.40 22.78
N ASP A 245 6.45 -24.09 23.92
CA ASP A 245 6.19 -25.04 25.03
C ASP A 245 7.47 -25.76 25.52
N ALA A 246 8.65 -25.26 25.13
CA ALA A 246 9.96 -25.76 25.49
C ALA A 246 10.52 -24.94 26.65
N ASP A 247 11.35 -25.57 27.48
CA ASP A 247 12.14 -24.79 28.44
C ASP A 247 13.28 -24.05 27.72
N LEU A 248 13.94 -23.14 28.45
CA LEU A 248 14.97 -22.28 27.87
C LEU A 248 16.18 -23.10 27.38
N GLU A 249 16.53 -24.20 28.05
CA GLU A 249 17.68 -25.04 27.69
C GLU A 249 17.39 -25.77 26.37
N ASP A 250 16.22 -26.40 26.26
CA ASP A 250 15.75 -27.03 25.02
C ASP A 250 15.65 -26.01 23.87
N PHE A 251 15.22 -24.77 24.14
CA PHE A 251 15.15 -23.71 23.15
C PHE A 251 16.54 -23.27 22.66
N CYS A 252 17.52 -23.10 23.55
CA CYS A 252 18.89 -22.75 23.19
C CYS A 252 19.54 -23.87 22.35
N ASP A 253 19.41 -25.12 22.82
CA ASP A 253 20.00 -26.29 22.17
C ASP A 253 19.42 -26.53 20.77
N THR A 254 18.12 -26.30 20.59
CA THR A 254 17.44 -26.47 19.29
C THR A 254 17.91 -25.47 18.24
N HIS A 255 18.27 -24.24 18.65
CA HIS A 255 18.59 -23.16 17.71
C HIS A 255 20.09 -22.90 17.57
N GLU A 256 20.94 -23.64 18.29
CA GLU A 256 22.40 -23.48 18.31
C GLU A 256 22.84 -22.05 18.66
N GLU A 257 22.13 -21.40 19.59
CA GLU A 257 22.38 -19.99 19.97
C GLU A 257 22.96 -19.85 21.38
N ASP A 258 23.85 -18.89 21.52
CA ASP A 258 24.26 -18.37 22.82
C ASP A 258 23.22 -17.35 23.34
N VAL A 259 23.35 -16.96 24.62
CA VAL A 259 22.41 -16.04 25.30
C VAL A 259 22.18 -14.73 24.51
N ASP A 260 23.20 -14.23 23.81
CA ASP A 260 23.14 -13.00 23.03
C ASP A 260 22.24 -13.12 21.77
N GLY A 261 22.02 -14.33 21.25
CA GLY A 261 21.17 -14.61 20.08
C GLY A 261 19.70 -14.85 20.42
N LEU A 262 19.36 -15.00 21.70
CA LEU A 262 18.02 -15.40 22.14
C LEU A 262 16.93 -14.39 21.78
N ASN A 263 17.22 -13.09 21.86
CA ASN A 263 16.24 -12.06 21.52
C ASN A 263 15.82 -12.16 20.06
N GLY A 264 16.79 -12.33 19.16
CA GLY A 264 16.55 -12.48 17.73
C GLY A 264 15.77 -13.76 17.41
N ARG A 265 16.12 -14.89 18.04
CA ARG A 265 15.35 -16.14 17.87
C ARG A 265 13.95 -16.08 18.44
N ALA A 266 13.78 -15.48 19.60
CA ALA A 266 12.46 -15.28 20.19
C ALA A 266 11.59 -14.43 19.26
N LEU A 267 12.13 -13.34 18.69
CA LEU A 267 11.38 -12.54 17.73
C LEU A 267 11.06 -13.34 16.46
N ALA A 268 12.01 -14.05 15.87
CA ALA A 268 11.77 -14.87 14.68
C ALA A 268 10.69 -15.95 14.89
N LEU A 269 10.64 -16.55 16.09
CA LEU A 269 9.57 -17.49 16.46
C LEU A 269 8.22 -16.79 16.55
N ILE A 270 8.18 -15.63 17.21
CA ILE A 270 6.95 -14.82 17.39
C ILE A 270 6.42 -14.36 16.03
N THR A 271 7.28 -13.82 15.17
CA THR A 271 6.86 -13.36 13.85
C THR A 271 6.40 -14.54 12.99
N SER A 272 7.09 -15.68 13.01
CA SER A 272 6.65 -16.91 12.34
C SER A 272 5.24 -17.35 12.74
N GLU A 273 4.89 -17.27 14.03
CA GLU A 273 3.54 -17.60 14.52
C GLU A 273 2.49 -16.58 14.04
N LEU A 274 2.85 -15.30 13.97
CA LEU A 274 1.94 -14.20 13.60
C LEU A 274 1.74 -14.04 12.08
N ARG A 275 2.67 -14.53 11.24
CA ARG A 275 2.64 -14.37 9.77
C ARG A 275 1.30 -14.76 9.14
N GLY A 276 0.72 -15.88 9.58
CA GLY A 276 -0.55 -16.37 9.06
C GLY A 276 -1.71 -15.41 9.32
N GLU A 277 -1.78 -14.86 10.53
CA GLU A 277 -2.80 -13.86 10.90
C GLU A 277 -2.57 -12.54 10.17
N LEU A 278 -1.32 -12.06 10.11
CA LEU A 278 -0.95 -10.86 9.37
C LEU A 278 -1.39 -10.93 7.92
N ARG A 279 -1.00 -12.00 7.22
CA ARG A 279 -1.33 -12.18 5.80
C ARG A 279 -2.84 -12.27 5.57
N ALA A 280 -3.59 -12.94 6.46
CA ALA A 280 -5.04 -12.99 6.37
C ALA A 280 -5.68 -11.62 6.56
N GLY A 281 -5.22 -10.85 7.56
CA GLY A 281 -5.68 -9.49 7.82
C GLY A 281 -5.38 -8.53 6.67
N LEU A 282 -4.19 -8.60 6.09
CA LEU A 282 -3.82 -7.79 4.92
C LEU A 282 -4.69 -8.16 3.70
N SER A 283 -4.89 -9.45 3.42
CA SER A 283 -5.74 -9.89 2.30
C SER A 283 -7.17 -9.39 2.49
N GLU A 284 -7.74 -9.50 3.70
CA GLU A 284 -9.06 -8.95 4.00
C GLU A 284 -9.11 -7.43 3.79
N TYR A 285 -8.09 -6.70 4.27
CA TYR A 285 -7.99 -5.24 4.15
C TYR A 285 -7.99 -4.77 2.69
N PHE A 286 -7.20 -5.44 1.83
CA PHE A 286 -7.10 -5.09 0.41
C PHE A 286 -8.25 -5.64 -0.45
N GLY A 287 -9.14 -6.47 0.12
CA GLY A 287 -10.26 -7.07 -0.62
C GLY A 287 -9.90 -8.36 -1.38
N GLY A 288 -8.79 -9.00 -1.00
CA GLY A 288 -8.36 -10.31 -1.49
C GLY A 288 -6.89 -10.36 -1.92
N ASP A 289 -6.42 -11.58 -2.20
CA ASP A 289 -5.01 -11.85 -2.52
C ASP A 289 -4.56 -11.14 -3.80
N SER A 290 -5.41 -11.02 -4.81
CA SER A 290 -5.08 -10.29 -6.06
C SER A 290 -4.79 -8.82 -5.81
N ALA A 291 -5.58 -8.16 -4.96
CA ALA A 291 -5.42 -6.75 -4.64
C ALA A 291 -4.19 -6.51 -3.74
N LEU A 292 -3.97 -7.39 -2.75
CA LEU A 292 -2.76 -7.35 -1.91
C LEU A 292 -1.50 -7.59 -2.75
N PHE A 293 -1.53 -8.59 -3.63
CA PHE A 293 -0.44 -8.88 -4.55
C PHE A 293 -0.11 -7.68 -5.42
N TRP A 294 -1.13 -7.03 -6.00
CA TRP A 294 -0.92 -5.83 -6.80
C TRP A 294 -0.31 -4.68 -5.99
N ALA A 295 -0.78 -4.43 -4.78
CA ALA A 295 -0.24 -3.38 -3.91
C ALA A 295 1.26 -3.57 -3.64
N LEU A 296 1.69 -4.81 -3.44
CA LEU A 296 3.10 -5.15 -3.19
C LEU A 296 3.93 -5.13 -4.47
N HIS A 297 3.45 -5.77 -5.53
CA HIS A 297 4.13 -5.83 -6.81
C HIS A 297 4.34 -4.42 -7.40
N SER A 298 3.32 -3.56 -7.34
CA SER A 298 3.39 -2.18 -7.85
C SER A 298 4.26 -1.26 -6.99
N ALA A 299 4.53 -1.59 -5.72
CA ALA A 299 5.49 -0.86 -4.90
C ALA A 299 6.94 -1.10 -5.35
N ILE A 300 7.24 -2.32 -5.85
CA ILE A 300 8.55 -2.67 -6.38
C ILE A 300 8.67 -2.22 -7.85
N TRP A 301 7.69 -2.63 -8.67
CA TRP A 301 7.64 -2.36 -10.10
C TRP A 301 6.34 -1.61 -10.43
N PRO A 302 6.32 -0.28 -10.27
CA PRO A 302 5.13 0.50 -10.60
C PRO A 302 4.86 0.47 -12.11
N HIS A 303 3.61 0.20 -12.46
CA HIS A 303 3.11 0.22 -13.84
C HIS A 303 2.02 1.29 -13.96
N PHE A 304 2.26 2.29 -14.81
CA PHE A 304 1.37 3.43 -15.03
C PHE A 304 1.10 3.67 -16.52
N ASP A 305 1.55 2.76 -17.37
CA ASP A 305 1.33 2.76 -18.81
C ASP A 305 -0.11 2.46 -19.18
N HIS A 306 -0.88 1.78 -18.33
CA HIS A 306 -2.31 1.56 -18.53
C HIS A 306 -3.11 1.92 -17.27
N PRO A 307 -4.44 2.08 -17.36
CA PRO A 307 -5.30 2.11 -16.20
C PRO A 307 -5.01 0.91 -15.29
N MET A 308 -5.01 1.14 -13.98
CA MET A 308 -4.61 0.16 -12.96
C MET A 308 -5.35 -1.17 -13.10
N ILE A 309 -6.66 -1.15 -13.41
CA ILE A 309 -7.45 -2.38 -13.63
C ILE A 309 -6.90 -3.17 -14.81
N ASP A 310 -6.62 -2.49 -15.94
CA ASP A 310 -6.09 -3.13 -17.14
C ASP A 310 -4.67 -3.67 -16.91
N ALA A 311 -3.84 -2.94 -16.15
CA ALA A 311 -2.49 -3.38 -15.80
C ALA A 311 -2.50 -4.65 -14.92
N VAL A 312 -3.43 -4.72 -13.96
CA VAL A 312 -3.60 -5.91 -13.10
C VAL A 312 -4.14 -7.09 -13.90
N ASP A 313 -5.14 -6.86 -14.74
CA ASP A 313 -5.68 -7.90 -15.61
C ASP A 313 -4.61 -8.42 -16.57
N ALA A 314 -3.77 -7.56 -17.14
CA ALA A 314 -2.65 -7.99 -17.98
C ALA A 314 -1.62 -8.82 -17.20
N LEU A 315 -1.29 -8.41 -15.97
CA LEU A 315 -0.34 -9.11 -15.11
C LEU A 315 -0.86 -10.46 -14.61
N LEU A 316 -2.15 -10.59 -14.32
CA LEU A 316 -2.73 -11.82 -13.75
C LEU A 316 -3.31 -12.75 -14.82
N ASN A 317 -3.67 -12.26 -16.01
CA ASN A 317 -4.22 -13.04 -17.11
C ASN A 317 -3.13 -13.50 -18.09
N VAL A 318 -2.04 -14.04 -17.53
CA VAL A 318 -0.87 -14.44 -18.31
C VAL A 318 -1.16 -15.70 -19.12
N GLN A 319 -1.10 -15.58 -20.45
CA GLN A 319 -1.21 -16.74 -21.36
C GLN A 319 0.15 -17.40 -21.67
N ALA A 320 1.27 -16.74 -21.35
CA ALA A 320 2.62 -17.23 -21.60
C ALA A 320 3.19 -17.98 -20.38
N PHE A 321 3.78 -19.16 -20.62
CA PHE A 321 4.30 -20.03 -19.56
C PHE A 321 5.47 -19.43 -18.76
N ASN A 322 6.33 -18.64 -19.41
CA ASN A 322 7.51 -18.05 -18.76
C ASN A 322 7.14 -16.94 -17.78
N ASP A 323 6.21 -16.07 -18.17
CA ASP A 323 5.73 -14.97 -17.35
C ASP A 323 4.94 -15.50 -16.14
N MET A 324 4.28 -16.66 -16.26
CA MET A 324 3.68 -17.34 -15.10
C MET A 324 4.71 -17.87 -14.10
N ALA A 325 5.89 -18.29 -14.56
CA ALA A 325 6.93 -18.82 -13.67
C ALA A 325 7.55 -17.72 -12.80
N GLU A 326 7.68 -16.49 -13.32
CA GLU A 326 8.18 -15.34 -12.57
C GLU A 326 7.19 -14.87 -11.49
N LEU A 327 5.88 -15.03 -11.73
CA LEU A 327 4.84 -14.66 -10.77
C LEU A 327 4.51 -15.77 -9.77
N GLU A 328 4.95 -17.02 -10.00
CA GLU A 328 4.59 -18.16 -9.16
C GLU A 328 5.01 -17.97 -7.70
N ALA A 329 6.29 -17.66 -7.46
CA ALA A 329 6.83 -17.49 -6.11
C ALA A 329 6.18 -16.33 -5.32
N PRO A 330 6.09 -15.10 -5.85
CA PRO A 330 5.44 -14.01 -5.11
C PRO A 330 3.91 -14.20 -4.99
N TRP A 331 3.26 -14.86 -5.97
CA TRP A 331 1.84 -15.21 -5.85
C TRP A 331 1.61 -16.26 -4.75
N MET A 332 2.44 -17.30 -4.68
CA MET A 332 2.40 -18.29 -3.60
C MET A 332 2.66 -17.65 -2.24
N PHE A 333 3.60 -16.70 -2.17
CA PHE A 333 3.87 -15.97 -0.94
C PHE A 333 2.63 -15.26 -0.41
N VAL A 334 1.93 -14.49 -1.25
CA VAL A 334 0.68 -13.81 -0.85
C VAL A 334 -0.43 -14.83 -0.55
N SER A 335 -0.50 -15.91 -1.32
CA SER A 335 -1.54 -16.94 -1.23
C SER A 335 -1.37 -17.92 -0.06
N PHE A 336 -0.19 -18.05 0.53
CA PHE A 336 0.10 -18.99 1.62
C PHE A 336 0.79 -18.35 2.83
N GLY A 337 1.30 -17.14 2.70
CA GLY A 337 1.96 -16.37 3.76
C GLY A 337 3.48 -16.48 3.79
N TRP A 338 4.06 -17.52 3.18
CA TRP A 338 5.50 -17.72 3.03
C TRP A 338 5.79 -18.75 1.92
N CYS A 339 6.98 -18.73 1.32
CA CYS A 339 7.46 -19.75 0.37
C CYS A 339 8.98 -19.89 0.45
N ASP A 340 9.56 -20.96 -0.09
CA ASP A 340 11.01 -21.22 -0.03
C ASP A 340 11.85 -20.06 -0.62
N SER A 341 11.32 -19.34 -1.63
CA SER A 341 11.99 -18.18 -2.22
C SER A 341 12.07 -16.98 -1.27
N ALA A 342 11.24 -16.92 -0.24
CA ALA A 342 11.29 -15.86 0.77
C ALA A 342 12.44 -16.04 1.77
N ASP A 343 13.08 -17.20 1.81
CA ASP A 343 14.25 -17.47 2.65
C ASP A 343 15.58 -17.11 1.96
N LEU A 344 15.54 -16.72 0.68
CA LEU A 344 16.71 -16.46 -0.18
C LEU A 344 17.35 -15.07 0.01
#